data_AF-A0A925EXI8-F1
#
_entry.id   AF-A0A925EXI8-F1
#
_cell.length_a   1.000
_cell.length_b   1.000
_cell.length_c   1.000
_cell.angle_alpha   90.00
_cell.angle_beta   90.00
_cell.angle_gamma   90.00
#
_symmetry.space_group_name_H-M   'P 1'
#
loop_
_entity.id
_entity.type
_entity.pdbx_description
1 polymer ?
#
loop_
_entity_poly.entity_id
_entity_poly.type
_entity_poly.pdbx_seq_one_letter_code
_entity_poly.pdbx_strand_id
1 'polypeptide(L)'
;TMCNYINGTDIQCEIYSSTMDESGTLSNEIRLPDPINIPGSTSTHPHISKDKSTGKDILYFVSDRQGGLGGLDIWYTIIDPKFGFSEPVNLKEINTAFNEITPFYNILTDFLIFSSDGREGLGGYDFYKSGKINDAFGSVVGLGVPYNSSYNDIYYAENMEGDAAYISSNREGALFLDDHFESCCYDVYKLNIIKLVIDLNALTYDKLTGRILKKATVILKDKDSGVEIARFRNDDGNEHKFPLAADRNYIIIAERENYYPDTIALSTIDMDRSESFVKKMYLSTDMMLLDVFTFTTVGKLPLDSTTVTLIDMSDQAKKEIVELNLLSNEFNFMLDRGKLYRIIASKPGYTDAIDTIDTRPYDKSGLIRRDLYLDKFVLQDLLPITLYFDNDLPDIDSRKTTTKAKYGDLVSSYLNRKEVYKEKFIKPLPKNERDTFNNNYEIFFEGNVIGGYDKFKRFINSLKQELETGNKVELILKGYASPRADSKYNLTLGQRRVNAVKNELIFYDNEDLKSYFNSGQLVITDISFGKELAPPDVVGNLDDERNSIYNLKAAKERRVEILRASRNNNKRNNP
;
A
#
# COMPACT_ATOMS: atom_id res chain seq x y z
N THR A 1 51.96 -10.06 -29.35
CA THR A 1 53.23 -10.28 -28.64
C THR A 1 54.26 -10.76 -29.61
N MET A 2 55.50 -10.27 -29.51
CA MET A 2 56.66 -10.81 -30.23
C MET A 2 57.68 -11.28 -29.20
N CYS A 3 58.27 -12.46 -29.42
CA CYS A 3 59.19 -13.09 -28.48
C CYS A 3 60.50 -13.42 -29.19
N ASN A 4 61.63 -13.12 -28.55
CA ASN A 4 62.96 -13.36 -29.08
C ASN A 4 63.79 -14.15 -28.06
N TYR A 5 64.63 -15.06 -28.56
CA TYR A 5 65.64 -15.72 -27.74
C TYR A 5 66.73 -14.73 -27.35
N ILE A 6 66.92 -14.51 -26.05
CA ILE A 6 68.05 -13.72 -25.53
C ILE A 6 69.31 -14.57 -25.50
N ASN A 7 69.16 -15.86 -25.24
CA ASN A 7 70.22 -16.86 -25.28
C ASN A 7 69.64 -18.21 -25.75
N GLY A 8 70.40 -19.30 -25.64
CA GLY A 8 69.99 -20.62 -26.16
C GLY A 8 68.74 -21.23 -25.50
N THR A 9 68.26 -20.69 -24.39
CA THR A 9 67.10 -21.21 -23.64
C THR A 9 66.07 -20.15 -23.27
N ASP A 10 66.52 -18.92 -23.02
CA ASP A 10 65.67 -17.88 -22.43
C ASP A 10 65.02 -17.02 -23.52
N ILE A 11 63.71 -16.83 -23.38
CA ILE A 11 62.89 -16.05 -24.28
C ILE A 11 62.42 -14.80 -23.56
N GLN A 12 62.54 -13.66 -24.22
CA GLN A 12 61.94 -12.41 -23.77
C GLN A 12 60.90 -11.94 -24.78
N CYS A 13 59.72 -11.63 -24.27
CA CYS A 13 58.63 -11.13 -25.08
C CYS A 13 58.34 -9.66 -24.82
N GLU A 14 57.85 -9.00 -25.86
CA GLU A 14 57.38 -7.62 -25.83
C GLU A 14 56.00 -7.51 -26.50
N ILE A 15 55.21 -6.54 -26.04
CA ILE A 15 53.87 -6.26 -26.55
C ILE A 15 53.95 -5.21 -27.64
N TYR A 16 53.30 -5.50 -28.76
CA TYR A 16 53.20 -4.61 -29.91
C TYR A 16 51.72 -4.38 -30.22
N SER A 17 51.42 -3.24 -30.84
CA SER A 17 50.09 -2.90 -31.35
C SER A 17 50.12 -2.67 -32.86
N SER A 18 49.06 -3.08 -33.55
CA SER A 18 48.78 -2.71 -34.94
C SER A 18 47.37 -2.15 -35.03
N THR A 19 47.13 -1.21 -35.95
CA THR A 19 45.77 -0.76 -36.28
C THR A 19 45.22 -1.59 -37.43
N MET A 20 43.93 -1.90 -37.38
CA MET A 20 43.22 -2.58 -38.45
C MET A 20 42.37 -1.56 -39.21
N ASP A 21 42.50 -1.51 -40.52
CA ASP A 21 41.65 -0.66 -41.36
C ASP A 21 40.27 -1.29 -41.61
N GLU A 22 39.38 -0.55 -42.28
CA GLU A 22 38.01 -1.01 -42.60
C GLU A 22 37.98 -2.26 -43.49
N SER A 23 39.07 -2.58 -44.19
CA SER A 23 39.19 -3.77 -45.03
C SER A 23 39.67 -5.01 -44.27
N GLY A 24 40.04 -4.85 -42.99
CA GLY A 24 40.63 -5.91 -42.17
C GLY A 24 42.15 -6.04 -42.31
N THR A 25 42.81 -5.09 -42.99
CA THR A 25 44.26 -5.12 -43.17
C THR A 25 44.95 -4.51 -41.95
N LEU A 26 45.96 -5.19 -41.41
CA LEU A 26 46.76 -4.74 -40.27
C LEU A 26 47.89 -3.81 -40.73
N SER A 27 48.13 -2.75 -39.96
CA SER A 27 49.34 -1.93 -40.07
C SER A 27 50.58 -2.69 -39.62
N ASN A 28 51.75 -2.14 -39.96
CA ASN A 28 53.00 -2.53 -39.32
C ASN A 28 52.86 -2.44 -37.79
N GLU A 29 53.50 -3.38 -37.12
CA GLU A 29 53.53 -3.49 -35.67
C GLU A 29 54.34 -2.36 -35.03
N ILE A 30 53.79 -1.77 -33.97
CA ILE A 30 54.40 -0.71 -33.19
C ILE A 30 54.67 -1.26 -31.80
N ARG A 31 55.94 -1.29 -31.38
CA ARG A 31 56.32 -1.69 -30.03
C ARG A 31 55.67 -0.75 -29.02
N LEU A 32 54.97 -1.30 -28.02
CA LEU A 32 54.44 -0.47 -26.94
C LEU A 32 55.60 0.15 -26.13
N PRO A 33 55.45 1.41 -25.67
CA PRO A 33 56.52 2.11 -24.96
C PRO A 33 56.66 1.61 -23.52
N ASP A 34 57.67 2.12 -22.81
CA ASP A 34 57.68 2.14 -21.36
C ASP A 34 56.46 2.95 -20.87
N PRO A 35 55.76 2.54 -19.80
CA PRO A 35 56.13 1.50 -18.83
C PRO A 35 55.66 0.06 -19.19
N ILE A 36 55.20 -0.20 -20.43
CA ILE A 36 54.69 -1.52 -20.81
C ILE A 36 55.80 -2.50 -21.15
N ASN A 37 56.76 -2.14 -21.99
CA ASN A 37 57.87 -3.04 -22.32
C ASN A 37 59.16 -2.56 -21.67
N ILE A 38 59.32 -2.81 -20.36
CA ILE A 38 60.54 -2.39 -19.66
C ILE A 38 61.72 -3.32 -20.01
N PRO A 39 62.94 -2.76 -20.21
CA PRO A 39 64.12 -3.57 -20.54
C PRO A 39 64.41 -4.68 -19.52
N GLY A 40 64.83 -5.84 -20.01
CA GLY A 40 65.21 -6.98 -19.16
C GLY A 40 64.03 -7.76 -18.54
N SER A 41 62.79 -7.41 -18.87
CA SER A 41 61.60 -8.18 -18.48
C SER A 41 60.82 -8.67 -19.70
N THR A 42 60.07 -9.74 -19.54
CA THR A 42 59.01 -10.18 -20.44
C THR A 42 57.74 -9.38 -20.20
N SER A 43 57.08 -8.96 -21.28
CA SER A 43 55.70 -8.49 -21.26
C SER A 43 54.91 -9.18 -22.37
N THR A 44 53.87 -9.91 -21.99
CA THR A 44 53.13 -10.83 -22.88
C THR A 44 51.64 -10.92 -22.52
N HIS A 45 50.91 -11.75 -23.27
CA HIS A 45 49.50 -12.09 -23.06
C HIS A 45 48.59 -10.88 -22.82
N PRO A 46 48.57 -9.90 -23.73
CA PRO A 46 47.74 -8.71 -23.57
C PRO A 46 46.25 -9.05 -23.69
N HIS A 47 45.45 -8.42 -22.84
CA HIS A 47 43.99 -8.39 -22.94
C HIS A 47 43.49 -6.96 -22.71
N ILE A 48 42.74 -6.42 -23.66
CA ILE A 48 42.15 -5.09 -23.55
C ILE A 48 40.69 -5.22 -23.17
N SER A 49 40.28 -4.44 -22.19
CA SER A 49 38.89 -4.33 -21.74
C SER A 49 38.55 -2.88 -21.40
N LYS A 50 37.35 -2.64 -20.86
CA LYS A 50 36.97 -1.37 -20.24
C LYS A 50 36.61 -1.58 -18.79
N ASP A 51 36.93 -0.58 -18.00
CA ASP A 51 36.40 -0.45 -16.66
C ASP A 51 34.91 -0.09 -16.71
N LYS A 52 34.06 -0.88 -16.05
CA LYS A 52 32.60 -0.72 -16.13
C LYS A 52 32.09 0.54 -15.44
N SER A 53 32.76 1.00 -14.37
CA SER A 53 32.33 2.16 -13.59
C SER A 53 32.77 3.49 -14.24
N THR A 54 33.98 3.52 -14.82
CA THR A 54 34.57 4.73 -15.40
C THR A 54 34.55 4.78 -16.94
N GLY A 55 34.36 3.64 -17.61
CA GLY A 55 34.39 3.52 -19.07
C GLY A 55 35.77 3.59 -19.71
N LYS A 56 36.84 3.68 -18.90
CA LYS A 56 38.23 3.79 -19.38
C LYS A 56 38.74 2.47 -19.92
N ASP A 57 39.56 2.52 -20.97
CA ASP A 57 40.23 1.34 -21.51
C ASP A 57 41.31 0.87 -20.53
N ILE A 58 41.37 -0.45 -20.31
CA ILE A 58 42.36 -1.11 -19.46
C ILE A 58 43.08 -2.15 -20.30
N LEU A 59 44.41 -2.14 -20.24
CA LEU A 59 45.23 -3.24 -20.73
C LEU A 59 45.68 -4.09 -19.53
N TYR A 60 45.19 -5.31 -19.49
CA TYR A 60 45.77 -6.38 -18.68
C TYR A 60 46.89 -7.04 -19.48
N PHE A 61 47.98 -7.38 -18.82
CA PHE A 61 49.08 -8.09 -19.44
C PHE A 61 49.90 -8.83 -18.39
N VAL A 62 50.81 -9.68 -18.83
CA VAL A 62 51.59 -10.56 -17.97
C VAL A 62 53.06 -10.19 -18.04
N SER A 63 53.76 -10.13 -16.91
CA SER A 63 55.16 -9.73 -16.86
C SER A 63 55.90 -10.22 -15.61
N ASP A 64 57.17 -10.58 -15.78
CA ASP A 64 58.14 -10.94 -14.73
C ASP A 64 58.92 -9.70 -14.21
N ARG A 65 58.40 -8.50 -14.47
CA ARG A 65 59.01 -7.24 -14.02
C ARG A 65 59.17 -7.17 -12.50
N GLN A 66 60.13 -6.38 -12.07
CA GLN A 66 60.33 -6.08 -10.65
C GLN A 66 59.06 -5.48 -10.02
N GLY A 67 58.72 -5.97 -8.81
CA GLY A 67 57.54 -5.54 -8.06
C GLY A 67 56.39 -6.55 -8.08
N GLY A 68 56.54 -7.64 -8.84
CA GLY A 68 55.66 -8.81 -8.78
C GLY A 68 55.85 -9.69 -7.55
N LEU A 69 55.01 -10.71 -7.42
CA LEU A 69 55.01 -11.73 -6.37
C LEU A 69 55.81 -12.99 -6.76
N GLY A 70 55.78 -13.38 -8.03
CA GLY A 70 56.38 -14.60 -8.53
C GLY A 70 56.67 -14.54 -10.02
N GLY A 71 56.90 -15.70 -10.64
CA GLY A 71 57.33 -15.90 -12.03
C GLY A 71 56.77 -14.87 -13.04
N LEU A 72 55.65 -15.22 -13.67
CA LEU A 72 54.91 -14.32 -14.55
C LEU A 72 53.65 -13.86 -13.84
N ASP A 73 53.55 -12.55 -13.58
CA ASP A 73 52.43 -11.97 -12.86
C ASP A 73 51.46 -11.24 -13.79
N ILE A 74 50.19 -11.14 -13.42
CA ILE A 74 49.21 -10.27 -14.08
C ILE A 74 49.33 -8.84 -13.55
N TRP A 75 49.46 -7.92 -14.49
CA TRP A 75 49.47 -6.48 -14.29
C TRP A 75 48.35 -5.83 -15.09
N TYR A 76 47.91 -4.65 -14.68
CA TYR A 76 47.04 -3.82 -15.49
C TYR A 76 47.50 -2.38 -15.56
N THR A 77 47.15 -1.71 -16.65
CA THR A 77 47.33 -0.27 -16.84
C THR A 77 46.07 0.32 -17.42
N ILE A 78 45.79 1.58 -17.08
CA ILE A 78 44.77 2.38 -17.74
C ILE A 78 45.37 2.93 -19.04
N ILE A 79 44.59 2.88 -20.12
CA ILE A 79 44.91 3.53 -21.39
C ILE A 79 44.15 4.87 -21.41
N ASP A 80 44.90 5.96 -21.38
CA ASP A 80 44.39 7.31 -21.53
C ASP A 80 44.63 7.80 -22.97
N PRO A 81 43.58 8.22 -23.70
CA PRO A 81 43.72 8.69 -25.09
C PRO A 81 44.67 9.88 -25.28
N LYS A 82 44.90 10.67 -24.23
CA LYS A 82 45.75 11.86 -24.26
C LYS A 82 47.14 11.61 -23.68
N PHE A 83 47.23 10.79 -22.64
CA PHE A 83 48.46 10.60 -21.86
C PHE A 83 49.13 9.23 -22.07
N GLY A 84 48.54 8.32 -22.85
CA GLY A 84 49.09 7.00 -23.10
C GLY A 84 48.78 6.02 -21.98
N PHE A 85 49.75 5.18 -21.59
CA PHE A 85 49.57 4.19 -20.54
C PHE A 85 49.94 4.76 -19.17
N SER A 86 49.14 4.47 -18.14
CA SER A 86 49.52 4.72 -16.75
C SER A 86 50.63 3.77 -16.27
N GLU A 87 51.16 4.01 -15.08
CA GLU A 87 52.05 3.04 -14.43
C GLU A 87 51.31 1.72 -14.17
N PRO A 88 51.89 0.56 -14.57
CA PRO A 88 51.26 -0.73 -14.37
C PRO A 88 51.16 -1.09 -12.90
N VAL A 89 49.99 -1.60 -12.51
CA VAL A 89 49.67 -2.04 -11.15
C VAL A 89 49.61 -3.56 -11.11
N ASN A 90 50.35 -4.16 -10.19
CA ASN A 90 50.36 -5.61 -9.97
C ASN A 90 49.07 -6.05 -9.24
N LEU A 91 48.40 -7.08 -9.75
CA LEU A 91 47.22 -7.66 -9.11
C LEU A 91 47.64 -8.66 -8.02
N LYS A 92 48.15 -8.16 -6.91
CA LYS A 92 48.71 -8.97 -5.81
C LYS A 92 47.72 -9.95 -5.19
N GLU A 93 46.43 -9.65 -5.24
CA GLU A 93 45.36 -10.51 -4.77
C GLU A 93 45.08 -11.69 -5.73
N ILE A 94 45.52 -11.60 -6.98
CA ILE A 94 45.41 -12.61 -8.02
C ILE A 94 46.69 -13.44 -8.13
N ASN A 95 47.84 -12.79 -8.12
CA ASN A 95 49.13 -13.43 -8.38
C ASN A 95 49.58 -14.32 -7.22
N THR A 96 50.43 -15.30 -7.53
CA THR A 96 51.05 -16.24 -6.59
C THR A 96 52.58 -16.15 -6.68
N ALA A 97 53.29 -17.13 -6.09
CA ALA A 97 54.73 -17.23 -6.25
C ALA A 97 55.13 -17.86 -7.61
N PHE A 98 54.17 -18.38 -8.38
CA PHE A 98 54.40 -19.05 -9.66
C PHE A 98 53.90 -18.19 -10.83
N ASN A 99 53.30 -18.76 -11.87
CA ASN A 99 52.88 -18.07 -13.09
C ASN A 99 51.36 -17.91 -13.15
N GLU A 100 50.91 -16.68 -13.33
CA GLU A 100 49.56 -16.30 -13.71
C GLU A 100 49.54 -15.70 -15.11
N ILE A 101 48.92 -16.42 -16.04
CA ILE A 101 49.00 -16.11 -17.47
C ILE A 101 47.62 -15.97 -18.12
N THR A 102 47.61 -15.43 -19.34
CA THR A 102 46.43 -15.38 -20.22
C THR A 102 45.18 -14.74 -19.57
N PRO A 103 45.28 -13.49 -19.05
CA PRO A 103 44.15 -12.81 -18.44
C PRO A 103 43.05 -12.54 -19.46
N PHE A 104 41.80 -12.73 -19.06
CA PHE A 104 40.59 -12.38 -19.80
C PHE A 104 39.59 -11.74 -18.83
N TYR A 105 39.38 -10.44 -18.97
CA TYR A 105 38.37 -9.70 -18.22
C TYR A 105 37.06 -9.65 -18.99
N ASN A 106 35.99 -10.20 -18.41
CA ASN A 106 34.64 -10.14 -18.96
C ASN A 106 33.89 -8.92 -18.39
N ILE A 107 33.66 -7.92 -19.24
CA ILE A 107 32.98 -6.66 -18.85
C ILE A 107 31.50 -6.84 -18.46
N LEU A 108 30.83 -7.88 -18.96
CA LEU A 108 29.42 -8.12 -18.66
C LEU A 108 29.27 -8.69 -17.25
N THR A 109 30.16 -9.60 -16.86
CA THR A 109 30.09 -10.35 -15.60
C THR A 109 31.03 -9.82 -14.50
N ASP A 110 31.95 -8.90 -14.83
CA ASP A 110 33.00 -8.37 -13.94
C ASP A 110 33.92 -9.44 -13.32
N PHE A 111 34.15 -10.52 -14.07
CA PHE A 111 35.13 -11.54 -13.71
C PHE A 111 36.43 -11.36 -14.52
N LEU A 112 37.57 -11.44 -13.83
CA LEU A 112 38.86 -11.74 -14.44
C LEU A 112 39.06 -13.25 -14.41
N ILE A 113 39.16 -13.86 -15.58
CA ILE A 113 39.53 -15.26 -15.78
C ILE A 113 40.99 -15.32 -16.22
N PHE A 114 41.77 -16.23 -15.67
CA PHE A 114 43.19 -16.39 -15.98
C PHE A 114 43.63 -17.82 -15.70
N SER A 115 44.83 -18.19 -16.14
CA SER A 115 45.39 -19.53 -15.94
C SER A 115 46.54 -19.46 -14.95
N SER A 116 46.62 -20.39 -14.00
CA SER A 116 47.68 -20.40 -12.97
C SER A 116 48.24 -21.81 -12.77
N ASP A 117 49.55 -21.90 -12.59
CA ASP A 117 50.28 -23.11 -12.15
C ASP A 117 50.68 -23.05 -10.65
N GLY A 118 50.25 -21.99 -9.94
CA GLY A 118 50.59 -21.75 -8.53
C GLY A 118 49.49 -22.07 -7.53
N ARG A 119 48.39 -22.69 -7.98
CA ARG A 119 47.17 -22.93 -7.20
C ARG A 119 46.75 -24.40 -7.28
N GLU A 120 45.96 -24.84 -6.30
CA GLU A 120 45.39 -26.21 -6.32
C GLU A 120 44.45 -26.39 -7.52
N GLY A 121 44.87 -27.23 -8.47
CA GLY A 121 44.18 -27.46 -9.72
C GLY A 121 44.19 -28.93 -10.15
N LEU A 122 43.76 -29.20 -11.37
CA LEU A 122 43.67 -30.55 -11.93
C LEU A 122 44.92 -30.91 -12.75
N GLY A 123 45.60 -29.92 -13.33
CA GLY A 123 46.68 -30.10 -14.28
C GLY A 123 47.89 -29.21 -13.98
N GLY A 124 48.55 -28.75 -15.05
CA GLY A 124 49.71 -27.87 -14.92
C GLY A 124 49.31 -26.41 -14.82
N TYR A 125 48.63 -25.90 -15.86
CA TYR A 125 47.91 -24.63 -15.83
C TYR A 125 46.40 -24.91 -15.77
N ASP A 126 45.72 -24.26 -14.84
CA ASP A 126 44.27 -24.38 -14.66
C ASP A 126 43.62 -23.00 -14.72
N PHE A 127 42.38 -22.91 -15.22
CA PHE A 127 41.62 -21.68 -15.18
C PHE A 127 41.07 -21.38 -13.79
N TYR A 128 41.20 -20.11 -13.40
CA TYR A 128 40.63 -19.53 -12.20
C TYR A 128 39.89 -18.24 -12.57
N LYS A 129 38.89 -17.88 -11.75
CA LYS A 129 38.19 -16.60 -11.84
C LYS A 129 38.23 -15.85 -10.52
N SER A 130 38.24 -14.52 -10.60
CA SER A 130 37.96 -13.63 -9.47
C SER A 130 37.06 -12.48 -9.89
N GLY A 131 36.05 -12.18 -9.06
CA GLY A 131 35.09 -11.11 -9.30
C GLY A 131 35.58 -9.78 -8.75
N LYS A 132 35.32 -8.69 -9.47
CA LYS A 132 35.63 -7.33 -9.00
C LYS A 132 34.54 -6.83 -8.04
N ILE A 133 34.92 -6.44 -6.82
CA ILE A 133 34.05 -5.90 -5.76
C ILE A 133 34.66 -4.59 -5.26
N ASN A 134 33.95 -3.46 -5.40
CA ASN A 134 34.42 -2.12 -4.96
C ASN A 134 35.84 -1.78 -5.45
N ASP A 135 36.10 -1.98 -6.75
CA ASP A 135 37.39 -1.75 -7.41
C ASP A 135 38.56 -2.67 -7.02
N ALA A 136 38.34 -3.70 -6.22
CA ALA A 136 39.33 -4.74 -5.90
C ALA A 136 38.86 -6.13 -6.35
N PHE A 137 39.79 -7.04 -6.65
CA PHE A 137 39.43 -8.44 -6.91
C PHE A 137 39.20 -9.21 -5.62
N GLY A 138 38.15 -10.03 -5.61
CA GLY A 138 37.78 -10.89 -4.48
C GLY A 138 38.55 -12.21 -4.46
N SER A 139 37.98 -13.20 -3.75
CA SER A 139 38.53 -14.55 -3.68
C SER A 139 38.64 -15.20 -5.06
N VAL A 140 39.78 -15.84 -5.30
CA VAL A 140 40.06 -16.61 -6.52
C VAL A 140 39.48 -18.02 -6.38
N VAL A 141 38.73 -18.47 -7.38
CA VAL A 141 38.09 -19.80 -7.42
C VAL A 141 38.42 -20.49 -8.75
N GLY A 142 38.78 -21.77 -8.70
CA GLY A 142 39.02 -22.57 -9.92
C GLY A 142 37.73 -22.83 -10.70
N LEU A 143 37.81 -22.87 -12.03
CA LEU A 143 36.63 -23.15 -12.87
C LEU A 143 36.22 -24.63 -12.87
N GLY A 144 37.16 -25.54 -12.61
CA GLY A 144 36.88 -26.98 -12.55
C GLY A 144 36.46 -27.58 -13.90
N VAL A 145 36.06 -28.85 -13.91
CA VAL A 145 35.60 -29.56 -15.11
C VAL A 145 34.27 -28.96 -15.61
N PRO A 146 34.06 -28.77 -16.93
CA PRO A 146 34.92 -29.17 -18.05
C PRO A 146 35.93 -28.11 -18.52
N TYR A 147 36.01 -26.97 -17.83
CA TYR A 147 36.94 -25.89 -18.17
C TYR A 147 38.38 -26.33 -17.96
N ASN A 148 38.63 -26.97 -16.82
CA ASN A 148 39.92 -27.51 -16.43
C ASN A 148 40.00 -29.02 -16.69
N SER A 149 41.22 -29.49 -16.90
CA SER A 149 41.60 -30.86 -17.23
C SER A 149 42.88 -31.25 -16.49
N SER A 150 43.33 -32.50 -16.64
CA SER A 150 44.62 -32.94 -16.06
C SER A 150 45.86 -32.43 -16.82
N TYR A 151 45.70 -31.47 -17.75
CA TYR A 151 46.73 -30.94 -18.65
C TYR A 151 46.91 -29.43 -18.46
N ASN A 152 47.45 -28.69 -19.44
CA ASN A 152 47.53 -27.24 -19.40
C ASN A 152 46.33 -26.63 -20.13
N ASP A 153 45.59 -25.80 -19.40
CA ASP A 153 44.43 -25.07 -19.87
C ASP A 153 44.70 -23.57 -19.82
N ILE A 154 44.79 -22.95 -21.00
CA ILE A 154 45.22 -21.57 -21.18
C ILE A 154 44.33 -20.81 -22.16
N TYR A 155 44.38 -19.47 -22.12
CA TYR A 155 43.62 -18.59 -23.03
C TYR A 155 42.10 -18.85 -23.04
N TYR A 156 41.43 -18.46 -21.96
CA TYR A 156 39.97 -18.41 -21.93
C TYR A 156 39.45 -17.20 -22.71
N ALA A 157 38.44 -17.40 -23.57
CA ALA A 157 37.74 -16.32 -24.25
C ALA A 157 36.25 -16.63 -24.40
N GLU A 158 35.38 -15.78 -23.85
CA GLU A 158 33.93 -15.93 -23.90
C GLU A 158 33.31 -15.05 -24.98
N ASN A 159 32.22 -15.52 -25.61
CA ASN A 159 31.46 -14.69 -26.55
C ASN A 159 30.60 -13.64 -25.84
N MET A 160 30.16 -12.62 -26.59
CA MET A 160 29.33 -11.55 -26.02
C MET A 160 27.97 -12.06 -25.54
N GLU A 161 27.46 -13.12 -26.16
CA GLU A 161 26.24 -13.79 -25.73
C GLU A 161 26.43 -14.55 -24.42
N GLY A 162 27.65 -14.85 -23.97
CA GLY A 162 27.94 -15.58 -22.74
C GLY A 162 27.32 -16.99 -22.68
N ASP A 163 27.14 -17.61 -23.84
CA ASP A 163 26.65 -18.99 -23.98
C ASP A 163 27.72 -19.92 -24.58
N ALA A 164 28.90 -19.39 -24.92
CA ALA A 164 30.05 -20.18 -25.34
C ALA A 164 31.37 -19.55 -24.90
N ALA A 165 32.33 -20.41 -24.55
CA ALA A 165 33.73 -20.04 -24.39
C ALA A 165 34.62 -20.85 -25.33
N TYR A 166 35.76 -20.28 -25.67
CA TYR A 166 36.85 -20.91 -26.38
C TYR A 166 38.05 -20.95 -25.44
N ILE A 167 38.74 -22.09 -25.44
CA ILE A 167 39.93 -22.30 -24.62
C ILE A 167 41.03 -22.95 -25.46
N SER A 168 42.28 -22.72 -25.10
CA SER A 168 43.43 -23.41 -25.67
C SER A 168 43.93 -24.45 -24.68
N SER A 169 44.06 -25.70 -25.10
CA SER A 169 44.43 -26.79 -24.20
C SER A 169 45.21 -27.88 -24.92
N ASN A 170 46.18 -28.48 -24.23
CA ASN A 170 46.87 -29.70 -24.67
C ASN A 170 46.26 -30.95 -24.02
N ARG A 171 44.96 -30.89 -23.65
CA ARG A 171 44.16 -32.02 -23.16
C ARG A 171 44.04 -33.14 -24.19
N GLU A 172 43.64 -34.31 -23.71
CA GLU A 172 43.32 -35.48 -24.54
C GLU A 172 42.39 -35.08 -25.71
N GLY A 173 42.79 -35.47 -26.92
CA GLY A 173 42.14 -35.08 -28.17
C GLY A 173 42.84 -33.95 -28.93
N ALA A 174 43.84 -33.27 -28.33
CA ALA A 174 44.63 -32.26 -29.02
C ALA A 174 45.56 -32.90 -30.05
N LEU A 175 45.80 -32.19 -31.16
CA LEU A 175 46.77 -32.62 -32.17
C LEU A 175 48.20 -32.47 -31.65
N PHE A 176 49.01 -33.51 -31.83
CA PHE A 176 50.42 -33.55 -31.42
C PHE A 176 51.34 -33.89 -32.59
N LEU A 177 52.63 -33.58 -32.46
CA LEU A 177 53.63 -33.78 -33.52
C LEU A 177 54.19 -35.21 -33.58
N ASP A 178 54.26 -35.90 -32.44
CA ASP A 178 54.77 -37.26 -32.29
C ASP A 178 54.02 -37.95 -31.14
N ASP A 179 53.69 -39.23 -31.29
CA ASP A 179 52.95 -40.04 -30.31
C ASP A 179 53.62 -40.06 -28.92
N HIS A 180 54.95 -39.90 -28.85
CA HIS A 180 55.67 -39.82 -27.57
C HIS A 180 55.45 -38.50 -26.83
N PHE A 181 54.90 -37.49 -27.50
CA PHE A 181 54.65 -36.16 -26.96
C PHE A 181 53.18 -35.76 -27.16
N GLU A 182 52.26 -36.70 -26.86
CA GLU A 182 50.80 -36.53 -27.02
C GLU A 182 50.24 -35.25 -26.36
N SER A 183 50.91 -34.71 -25.33
CA SER A 183 50.54 -33.47 -24.65
C SER A 183 51.46 -32.27 -24.97
N CYS A 184 52.19 -32.26 -26.08
CA CYS A 184 53.10 -31.16 -26.42
C CYS A 184 52.40 -29.85 -26.77
N CYS A 185 51.21 -29.97 -27.35
CA CYS A 185 50.73 -29.02 -28.32
C CYS A 185 49.29 -28.66 -28.00
N TYR A 186 48.98 -27.36 -28.08
CA TYR A 186 47.67 -26.84 -27.75
C TYR A 186 46.75 -26.88 -28.96
N ASP A 187 45.48 -27.21 -28.73
CA ASP A 187 44.38 -27.06 -29.68
C ASP A 187 43.29 -26.16 -29.10
N VAL A 188 42.39 -25.65 -29.94
CA VAL A 188 41.30 -24.75 -29.56
C VAL A 188 40.01 -25.55 -29.37
N TYR A 189 39.46 -25.51 -28.15
CA TYR A 189 38.20 -26.16 -27.80
C TYR A 189 37.09 -25.14 -27.61
N LYS A 190 35.86 -25.50 -27.99
CA LYS A 190 34.65 -24.75 -27.67
C LYS A 190 33.90 -25.40 -26.52
N LEU A 191 33.57 -24.63 -25.50
CA LEU A 191 32.72 -24.98 -24.37
C LEU A 191 31.37 -24.29 -24.51
N ASN A 192 30.28 -25.01 -24.26
CA ASN A 192 28.94 -24.41 -24.19
C ASN A 192 28.65 -24.00 -22.74
N ILE A 193 28.32 -22.73 -22.53
CA ILE A 193 28.00 -22.17 -21.22
C ILE A 193 26.48 -22.19 -21.04
N ILE A 194 26.01 -22.89 -20.01
CA ILE A 194 24.60 -22.92 -19.65
C ILE A 194 24.28 -21.69 -18.81
N LYS A 195 23.53 -20.74 -19.36
CA LYS A 195 23.00 -19.61 -18.58
C LYS A 195 21.90 -20.07 -17.65
N LEU A 196 22.19 -20.05 -16.35
CA LEU A 196 21.22 -20.37 -15.32
C LEU A 196 20.33 -19.15 -15.05
N VAL A 197 19.03 -19.32 -15.28
CA VAL A 197 18.01 -18.36 -14.83
C VAL A 197 17.46 -18.89 -13.53
N ILE A 198 17.86 -18.24 -12.42
CA ILE A 198 17.46 -18.64 -11.08
C ILE A 198 16.61 -17.53 -10.48
N ASP A 199 15.37 -17.83 -10.11
CA ASP A 199 14.45 -16.87 -9.53
C ASP A 199 13.92 -17.35 -8.18
N LEU A 200 13.54 -16.40 -7.32
CA LEU A 200 12.85 -16.66 -6.06
C LEU A 200 11.54 -15.87 -6.05
N ASN A 201 10.44 -16.54 -5.70
CA ASN A 201 9.20 -15.92 -5.26
C ASN A 201 8.95 -16.26 -3.78
N ALA A 202 9.18 -15.29 -2.90
CA ALA A 202 8.89 -15.39 -1.48
C ALA A 202 7.45 -14.92 -1.20
N LEU A 203 6.65 -15.80 -0.63
CA LEU A 203 5.23 -15.59 -0.33
C LEU A 203 5.03 -15.39 1.17
N THR A 204 4.44 -14.28 1.59
CA THR A 204 4.24 -13.95 3.01
C THR A 204 2.82 -14.29 3.50
N TYR A 205 2.72 -14.88 4.68
CA TYR A 205 1.47 -15.27 5.31
C TYR A 205 1.47 -14.93 6.81
N ASP A 206 0.29 -14.66 7.33
CA ASP A 206 0.07 -14.66 8.78
C ASP A 206 0.09 -16.12 9.27
N LYS A 207 0.92 -16.41 10.28
CA LYS A 207 1.13 -17.78 10.78
C LYS A 207 -0.10 -18.36 11.47
N LEU A 208 -0.92 -17.52 12.10
CA LEU A 208 -2.05 -17.95 12.91
C LEU A 208 -3.26 -18.32 12.05
N THR A 209 -3.56 -17.51 11.04
CA THR A 209 -4.75 -17.58 10.18
C THR A 209 -4.45 -18.23 8.83
N GLY A 210 -3.19 -18.26 8.40
CA GLY A 210 -2.78 -18.71 7.07
C GLY A 210 -3.16 -17.74 5.94
N ARG A 211 -3.69 -16.55 6.26
CA ARG A 211 -4.07 -15.54 5.26
C ARG A 211 -2.84 -14.90 4.64
N ILE A 212 -2.98 -14.43 3.41
CA ILE A 212 -1.94 -13.66 2.73
C ILE A 212 -1.59 -12.42 3.55
N LEU A 213 -0.30 -12.13 3.68
CA LEU A 213 0.17 -11.02 4.51
C LEU A 213 0.61 -9.85 3.65
N LYS A 214 -0.34 -8.96 3.36
CA LYS A 214 -0.11 -7.69 2.65
C LYS A 214 0.80 -6.73 3.43
N LYS A 215 1.40 -5.75 2.76
CA LYS A 215 2.32 -4.74 3.33
C LYS A 215 3.55 -5.35 4.01
N ALA A 216 3.85 -6.62 3.73
CA ALA A 216 5.08 -7.25 4.18
C ALA A 216 6.25 -6.79 3.32
N THR A 217 7.44 -6.79 3.90
CA THR A 217 8.71 -6.53 3.22
C THR A 217 9.55 -7.79 3.28
N VAL A 218 10.10 -8.21 2.16
CA VAL A 218 11.08 -9.30 2.08
C VAL A 218 12.45 -8.71 1.74
N ILE A 219 13.44 -9.10 2.52
CA ILE A 219 14.85 -8.73 2.39
C ILE A 219 15.62 -9.96 1.96
N LEU A 220 16.41 -9.83 0.90
CA LEU A 220 17.34 -10.84 0.42
C LEU A 220 18.75 -10.42 0.82
N LYS A 221 19.46 -11.29 1.55
CA LYS A 221 20.85 -11.07 1.96
C LYS A 221 21.73 -12.20 1.45
N ASP A 222 22.98 -11.84 1.13
CA ASP A 222 24.05 -12.80 1.00
C ASP A 222 24.34 -13.39 2.40
N LYS A 223 24.30 -14.71 2.53
CA LYS A 223 24.46 -15.39 3.83
C LYS A 223 25.89 -15.28 4.35
N ASP A 224 26.87 -15.30 3.46
CA ASP A 224 28.28 -15.44 3.83
C ASP A 224 28.89 -14.09 4.21
N SER A 225 28.58 -13.03 3.45
CA SER A 225 29.01 -11.65 3.74
C SER A 225 28.05 -10.87 4.64
N GLY A 226 26.78 -11.30 4.74
CA GLY A 226 25.72 -10.59 5.47
C GLY A 226 25.18 -9.34 4.75
N VAL A 227 25.67 -9.03 3.55
CA VAL A 227 25.28 -7.86 2.77
C VAL A 227 23.83 -7.99 2.30
N GLU A 228 23.06 -6.91 2.45
CA GLU A 228 21.72 -6.81 1.86
C GLU A 228 21.84 -6.62 0.35
N ILE A 229 21.30 -7.57 -0.41
CA ILE A 229 21.32 -7.56 -1.88
C ILE A 229 20.11 -6.80 -2.40
N ALA A 230 18.94 -7.07 -1.85
CA ALA A 230 17.68 -6.49 -2.30
C ALA A 230 16.63 -6.47 -1.20
N ARG A 231 15.65 -5.58 -1.37
CA ARG A 231 14.48 -5.44 -0.51
C ARG A 231 13.27 -5.12 -1.36
N PHE A 232 12.16 -5.78 -1.08
CA PHE A 232 10.91 -5.55 -1.79
C PHE A 232 9.73 -5.58 -0.82
N ARG A 233 8.85 -4.57 -0.92
CA ARG A 233 7.62 -4.47 -0.13
C ARG A 233 6.42 -4.55 -1.06
N ASN A 234 5.45 -5.38 -0.70
CA ASN A 234 4.21 -5.55 -1.47
C ASN A 234 3.00 -5.10 -0.65
N ASP A 235 2.40 -3.97 -1.01
CA ASP A 235 1.27 -3.40 -0.26
C ASP A 235 -0.09 -4.04 -0.59
N ASP A 236 -0.23 -4.58 -1.80
CA ASP A 236 -1.51 -5.08 -2.33
C ASP A 236 -1.65 -6.60 -2.31
N GLY A 237 -0.52 -7.31 -2.29
CA GLY A 237 -0.43 -8.77 -2.32
C GLY A 237 0.63 -9.31 -1.35
N ASN A 238 1.07 -10.55 -1.57
CA ASN A 238 2.06 -11.23 -0.73
C ASN A 238 3.24 -11.83 -1.50
N GLU A 239 3.32 -11.60 -2.81
CA GLU A 239 4.41 -12.10 -3.65
C GLU A 239 5.61 -11.17 -3.63
N HIS A 240 6.81 -11.74 -3.55
CA HIS A 240 8.07 -11.01 -3.57
C HIS A 240 9.08 -11.73 -4.47
N LYS A 241 9.33 -11.17 -5.65
CA LYS A 241 10.13 -11.82 -6.69
C LYS A 241 11.53 -11.23 -6.76
N PHE A 242 12.56 -12.09 -6.76
CA PHE A 242 13.96 -11.72 -6.84
C PHE A 242 14.69 -12.60 -7.84
N PRO A 243 15.48 -12.03 -8.77
CA PRO A 243 16.48 -12.80 -9.51
C PRO A 243 17.62 -13.19 -8.55
N LEU A 244 18.13 -14.41 -8.69
CA LEU A 244 19.24 -14.94 -7.90
C LEU A 244 20.46 -15.22 -8.80
N ALA A 245 21.65 -15.05 -8.23
CA ALA A 245 22.88 -15.51 -8.83
C ALA A 245 23.13 -16.97 -8.45
N ALA A 246 23.80 -17.71 -9.33
CA ALA A 246 24.32 -19.04 -9.02
C ALA A 246 25.47 -18.97 -8.01
N ASP A 247 25.79 -20.12 -7.39
CA ASP A 247 26.93 -20.29 -6.50
C ASP A 247 26.93 -19.38 -5.27
N ARG A 248 25.75 -19.12 -4.69
CA ARG A 248 25.61 -18.29 -3.50
C ARG A 248 24.71 -18.90 -2.46
N ASN A 249 25.00 -18.58 -1.20
CA ASN A 249 24.09 -18.82 -0.09
C ASN A 249 23.32 -17.55 0.23
N TYR A 250 22.00 -17.68 0.41
CA TYR A 250 21.08 -16.60 0.70
C TYR A 250 20.41 -16.78 2.05
N ILE A 251 20.14 -15.64 2.71
CA ILE A 251 19.17 -15.52 3.79
C ILE A 251 18.03 -14.63 3.29
N ILE A 252 16.80 -15.12 3.42
CA ILE A 252 15.57 -14.43 3.07
C ILE A 252 14.86 -14.09 4.38
N ILE A 253 14.60 -12.81 4.63
CA ILE A 253 13.96 -12.32 5.85
C ILE A 253 12.66 -11.63 5.46
N ALA A 254 11.53 -12.08 5.99
CA ALA A 254 10.25 -11.40 5.81
C ALA A 254 9.88 -10.67 7.09
N GLU A 255 9.55 -9.38 6.97
CA GLU A 255 9.19 -8.51 8.08
C GLU A 255 7.89 -7.74 7.79
N ARG A 256 7.14 -7.43 8.83
CA ARG A 256 5.95 -6.57 8.77
C ARG A 256 5.74 -5.93 10.13
N GLU A 257 5.27 -4.68 10.16
CA GLU A 257 4.90 -4.00 11.40
C GLU A 257 3.90 -4.85 12.22
N ASN A 258 4.13 -4.94 13.54
CA ASN A 258 3.40 -5.78 14.49
C ASN A 258 3.55 -7.30 14.31
N TYR A 259 4.50 -7.75 13.48
CA TYR A 259 4.86 -9.15 13.32
C TYR A 259 6.33 -9.40 13.65
N TYR A 260 6.62 -10.57 14.17
CA TYR A 260 7.98 -11.09 14.24
C TYR A 260 8.44 -11.55 12.86
N PRO A 261 9.69 -11.25 12.48
CA PRO A 261 10.20 -11.66 11.19
C PRO A 261 10.34 -13.17 11.09
N ASP A 262 10.12 -13.70 9.90
CA ASP A 262 10.43 -15.09 9.53
C ASP A 262 11.70 -15.10 8.68
N THR A 263 12.51 -16.17 8.79
CA THR A 263 13.80 -16.25 8.12
C THR A 263 14.02 -17.64 7.52
N ILE A 264 14.38 -17.68 6.24
CA ILE A 264 14.65 -18.91 5.49
C ILE A 264 16.03 -18.81 4.84
N ALA A 265 16.79 -19.90 4.84
CA ALA A 265 18.00 -20.02 4.03
C ALA A 265 17.71 -20.68 2.68
N LEU A 266 18.40 -20.25 1.65
CA LEU A 266 18.36 -20.83 0.30
C LEU A 266 19.79 -20.88 -0.24
N SER A 267 20.17 -21.94 -0.94
CA SER A 267 21.48 -22.03 -1.60
C SER A 267 21.28 -22.27 -3.08
N THR A 268 22.11 -21.63 -3.89
CA THR A 268 22.22 -21.83 -5.34
C THR A 268 23.57 -22.45 -5.74
N ILE A 269 24.33 -22.95 -4.76
CA ILE A 269 25.59 -23.68 -4.98
C ILE A 269 25.31 -25.00 -5.70
N ASP A 270 26.18 -25.33 -6.65
CA ASP A 270 26.15 -26.57 -7.46
C ASP A 270 24.89 -26.72 -8.33
N MET A 271 24.21 -25.62 -8.64
CA MET A 271 23.09 -25.64 -9.58
C MET A 271 23.60 -25.72 -11.02
N ASP A 272 23.09 -26.69 -11.78
CA ASP A 272 23.45 -26.96 -13.17
C ASP A 272 22.31 -26.67 -14.16
N ARG A 273 21.15 -26.21 -13.65
CA ARG A 273 19.97 -25.87 -14.44
C ARG A 273 19.20 -24.68 -13.86
N SER A 274 18.47 -23.98 -14.72
CA SER A 274 17.54 -22.91 -14.33
C SER A 274 16.45 -23.43 -13.40
N GLU A 275 16.11 -22.65 -12.37
CA GLU A 275 15.07 -22.99 -11.39
C GLU A 275 14.37 -21.75 -10.85
N SER A 276 13.05 -21.84 -10.66
CA SER A 276 12.28 -20.81 -9.96
C SER A 276 11.81 -21.34 -8.60
N PHE A 277 12.44 -20.87 -7.53
CA PHE A 277 12.09 -21.23 -6.16
C PHE A 277 10.82 -20.50 -5.72
N VAL A 278 9.93 -21.24 -5.03
CA VAL A 278 8.82 -20.64 -4.27
C VAL A 278 9.00 -20.96 -2.80
N LYS A 279 9.12 -19.92 -1.96
CA LYS A 279 9.27 -20.07 -0.51
C LYS A 279 8.11 -19.40 0.21
N LYS A 280 7.44 -20.13 1.10
CA LYS A 280 6.35 -19.59 1.92
C LYS A 280 6.88 -19.25 3.30
N MET A 281 6.65 -18.03 3.74
CA MET A 281 7.11 -17.47 5.01
C MET A 281 5.90 -17.13 5.87
N TYR A 282 5.91 -17.57 7.13
CA TYR A 282 4.77 -17.47 8.04
C TYR A 282 5.15 -16.63 9.26
N LEU A 283 4.75 -15.37 9.25
CA LEU A 283 5.11 -14.43 10.30
C LEU A 283 4.14 -14.57 11.48
N SER A 284 4.68 -14.64 12.70
CA SER A 284 3.90 -14.69 13.94
C SER A 284 3.71 -13.30 14.55
N THR A 285 2.65 -13.11 15.30
CA THR A 285 2.40 -11.91 16.10
C THR A 285 1.94 -12.27 17.51
N ASP A 286 2.21 -11.38 18.46
CA ASP A 286 1.72 -11.42 19.84
C ASP A 286 0.39 -10.67 20.02
N MET A 287 -0.09 -10.02 18.96
CA MET A 287 -1.36 -9.30 18.93
C MET A 287 -2.54 -10.27 18.82
N MET A 288 -3.70 -9.87 19.30
CA MET A 288 -4.96 -10.55 19.00
C MET A 288 -5.43 -10.10 17.61
N LEU A 289 -5.91 -11.01 16.79
CA LEU A 289 -6.53 -10.71 15.51
C LEU A 289 -8.05 -10.68 15.71
N LEU A 290 -8.72 -9.68 15.17
CA LEU A 290 -10.18 -9.53 15.24
C LEU A 290 -10.76 -9.55 13.83
N ASP A 291 -11.62 -10.51 13.56
CA ASP A 291 -12.51 -10.51 12.41
C ASP A 291 -13.88 -9.98 12.81
N VAL A 292 -14.33 -8.94 12.13
CA VAL A 292 -15.68 -8.40 12.27
C VAL A 292 -16.45 -8.63 10.98
N PHE A 293 -17.65 -9.18 11.10
CA PHE A 293 -18.59 -9.35 10.01
C PHE A 293 -19.88 -8.59 10.27
N THR A 294 -20.41 -7.91 9.27
CA THR A 294 -21.65 -7.13 9.40
C THR A 294 -22.80 -7.80 8.66
N PHE A 295 -24.00 -7.80 9.27
CA PHE A 295 -25.19 -8.45 8.75
C PHE A 295 -26.45 -7.61 8.98
N THR A 296 -27.49 -7.87 8.20
CA THR A 296 -28.84 -7.42 8.55
C THR A 296 -29.37 -8.23 9.72
N THR A 297 -30.04 -7.61 10.70
CA THR A 297 -30.66 -8.36 11.81
C THR A 297 -31.72 -9.34 11.31
N VAL A 298 -32.59 -8.88 10.41
CA VAL A 298 -33.59 -9.73 9.75
C VAL A 298 -32.94 -10.46 8.58
N GLY A 299 -33.11 -11.79 8.54
CA GLY A 299 -32.57 -12.63 7.47
C GLY A 299 -31.08 -12.93 7.56
N LYS A 300 -30.31 -12.24 8.43
CA LYS A 300 -28.87 -12.47 8.66
C LYS A 300 -28.05 -12.44 7.37
N LEU A 301 -28.41 -11.56 6.43
CA LEU A 301 -27.72 -11.43 5.16
C LEU A 301 -26.47 -10.56 5.33
N PRO A 302 -25.34 -10.87 4.65
CA PRO A 302 -24.14 -10.03 4.66
C PRO A 302 -24.47 -8.57 4.32
N LEU A 303 -23.93 -7.63 5.08
CA LEU A 303 -24.18 -6.20 4.91
C LEU A 303 -22.88 -5.45 4.58
N ASP A 304 -22.62 -5.25 3.29
CA ASP A 304 -21.51 -4.43 2.77
C ASP A 304 -21.68 -2.93 3.10
N SER A 305 -20.81 -2.07 2.56
CA SER A 305 -20.91 -0.61 2.64
C SER A 305 -21.16 -0.10 4.07
N THR A 306 -20.56 -0.78 5.04
CA THR A 306 -20.69 -0.50 6.47
C THR A 306 -19.38 0.14 6.95
N THR A 307 -19.49 1.07 7.89
CA THR A 307 -18.33 1.63 8.59
C THR A 307 -18.20 0.93 9.94
N VAL A 308 -17.03 0.38 10.24
CA VAL A 308 -16.70 -0.19 11.55
C VAL A 308 -15.67 0.71 12.25
N THR A 309 -16.03 1.16 13.44
CA THR A 309 -15.17 1.94 14.33
C THR A 309 -14.76 1.08 15.52
N LEU A 310 -13.46 0.92 15.72
CA LEU A 310 -12.85 0.27 16.89
C LEU A 310 -12.28 1.35 17.81
N ILE A 311 -12.66 1.33 19.07
CA ILE A 311 -12.26 2.31 20.10
C ILE A 311 -11.54 1.59 21.22
N ASP A 312 -10.31 2.00 21.54
CA ASP A 312 -9.60 1.54 22.74
C ASP A 312 -10.18 2.26 23.97
N MET A 313 -10.93 1.53 24.80
CA MET A 313 -11.57 2.06 26.00
C MET A 313 -10.63 2.15 27.20
N SER A 314 -9.42 1.57 27.08
CA SER A 314 -8.39 1.60 28.12
C SER A 314 -7.45 2.78 27.96
N ASP A 315 -7.43 3.41 26.78
CA ASP A 315 -6.70 4.63 26.48
C ASP A 315 -7.49 5.88 26.92
N GLN A 316 -6.83 6.80 27.63
CA GLN A 316 -7.41 8.08 28.04
C GLN A 316 -7.79 8.96 26.85
N ALA A 317 -7.03 8.87 25.75
CA ALA A 317 -7.32 9.59 24.51
C ALA A 317 -8.44 8.94 23.69
N LYS A 318 -8.88 7.72 24.05
CA LYS A 318 -9.86 6.91 23.30
C LYS A 318 -9.54 6.83 21.82
N LYS A 319 -8.32 6.38 21.49
CA LYS A 319 -7.88 6.25 20.09
C LYS A 319 -8.88 5.39 19.29
N GLU A 320 -9.26 5.89 18.12
CA GLU A 320 -10.22 5.25 17.23
C GLU A 320 -9.55 4.79 15.93
N ILE A 321 -9.93 3.62 15.44
CA ILE A 321 -9.63 3.13 14.10
C ILE A 321 -10.96 3.00 13.36
N VAL A 322 -11.09 3.67 12.22
CA VAL A 322 -12.33 3.69 11.42
C VAL A 322 -12.03 3.07 10.06
N GLU A 323 -12.76 2.01 9.72
CA GLU A 323 -12.65 1.34 8.42
C GLU A 323 -14.01 1.30 7.71
N LEU A 324 -14.00 1.61 6.41
CA LEU A 324 -15.15 1.52 5.52
C LEU A 324 -14.86 0.43 4.48
N ASN A 325 -15.75 -0.55 4.36
CA ASN A 325 -15.65 -1.58 3.34
C ASN A 325 -16.85 -1.51 2.40
N LEU A 326 -16.60 -1.06 1.16
CA LEU A 326 -17.65 -0.87 0.14
C LEU A 326 -18.01 -2.15 -0.62
N LEU A 327 -17.14 -3.15 -0.60
CA LEU A 327 -17.23 -4.31 -1.50
C LEU A 327 -17.55 -5.61 -0.76
N SER A 328 -17.47 -5.62 0.57
CA SER A 328 -17.73 -6.79 1.40
C SER A 328 -18.17 -6.38 2.81
N ASN A 329 -18.59 -7.36 3.60
CA ASN A 329 -19.03 -7.19 4.98
C ASN A 329 -17.97 -7.59 6.02
N GLU A 330 -16.71 -7.77 5.61
CA GLU A 330 -15.61 -8.25 6.46
C GLU A 330 -14.63 -7.11 6.80
N PHE A 331 -14.13 -7.12 8.04
CA PHE A 331 -13.11 -6.21 8.54
C PHE A 331 -12.11 -6.97 9.40
N ASN A 332 -10.83 -6.64 9.32
CA ASN A 332 -9.77 -7.31 10.07
C ASN A 332 -8.93 -6.30 10.85
N PHE A 333 -8.91 -6.42 12.18
CA PHE A 333 -8.15 -5.54 13.07
C PHE A 333 -7.10 -6.31 13.86
N MET A 334 -6.03 -5.62 14.26
CA MET A 334 -5.06 -6.11 15.24
C MET A 334 -5.30 -5.40 16.57
N LEU A 335 -5.44 -6.15 17.66
CA LEU A 335 -5.71 -5.65 19.00
C LEU A 335 -4.54 -5.96 19.93
N ASP A 336 -4.18 -5.00 20.78
CA ASP A 336 -3.27 -5.25 21.89
C ASP A 336 -3.93 -6.17 22.92
N ARG A 337 -3.14 -7.02 23.57
CA ARG A 337 -3.58 -7.79 24.74
C ARG A 337 -3.73 -6.89 25.96
N GLY A 338 -4.51 -7.32 26.95
CA GLY A 338 -4.63 -6.59 28.22
C GLY A 338 -5.54 -5.36 28.17
N LYS A 339 -6.34 -5.19 27.11
CA LYS A 339 -7.16 -4.00 26.89
C LYS A 339 -8.64 -4.34 26.71
N LEU A 340 -9.47 -3.32 26.89
CA LEU A 340 -10.89 -3.34 26.59
C LEU A 340 -11.16 -2.45 25.38
N TYR A 341 -11.84 -3.00 24.38
CA TYR A 341 -12.22 -2.31 23.15
C TYR A 341 -13.74 -2.25 23.01
N ARG A 342 -14.24 -1.20 22.36
CA ARG A 342 -15.61 -1.11 21.87
C ARG A 342 -15.57 -1.10 20.35
N ILE A 343 -16.43 -1.91 19.72
CA ILE A 343 -16.66 -1.87 18.28
C ILE A 343 -18.05 -1.35 17.99
N ILE A 344 -18.16 -0.50 16.97
CA ILE A 344 -19.40 0.11 16.51
C ILE A 344 -19.47 -0.09 15.00
N ALA A 345 -20.46 -0.82 14.51
CA ALA A 345 -20.78 -0.86 13.09
C ALA A 345 -21.95 0.09 12.80
N SER A 346 -21.81 0.91 11.77
CA SER A 346 -22.81 1.89 11.36
C SER A 346 -23.00 1.87 9.85
N LYS A 347 -24.25 2.01 9.41
CA LYS A 347 -24.60 2.14 7.99
C LYS A 347 -25.79 3.09 7.85
N PRO A 348 -25.75 4.08 6.93
CA PRO A 348 -26.90 4.95 6.71
C PRO A 348 -28.19 4.17 6.40
N GLY A 349 -29.27 4.48 7.11
CA GLY A 349 -30.54 3.76 7.00
C GLY A 349 -30.67 2.54 7.93
N TYR A 350 -29.67 2.27 8.76
CA TYR A 350 -29.67 1.20 9.76
C TYR A 350 -29.36 1.73 11.15
N THR A 351 -29.76 0.99 12.19
CA THR A 351 -29.31 1.19 13.56
C THR A 351 -27.84 0.81 13.70
N ASP A 352 -27.15 1.46 14.63
CA ASP A 352 -25.78 1.07 14.97
C ASP A 352 -25.77 -0.25 15.76
N ALA A 353 -24.80 -1.11 15.47
CA ALA A 353 -24.51 -2.31 16.24
C ALA A 353 -23.27 -2.07 17.10
N ILE A 354 -23.35 -2.32 18.40
CA ILE A 354 -22.26 -2.08 19.35
C ILE A 354 -21.92 -3.38 20.07
N ASP A 355 -20.64 -3.70 20.15
CA ASP A 355 -20.13 -4.80 20.97
C ASP A 355 -18.85 -4.37 21.72
N THR A 356 -18.49 -5.13 22.75
CA THR A 356 -17.29 -4.92 23.57
C THR A 356 -16.39 -6.15 23.50
N ILE A 357 -15.10 -5.93 23.30
CA ILE A 357 -14.09 -6.97 23.22
C ILE A 357 -13.11 -6.78 24.37
N ASP A 358 -12.98 -7.79 25.21
CA ASP A 358 -12.02 -7.81 26.31
C ASP A 358 -10.85 -8.72 25.95
N THR A 359 -9.66 -8.14 25.74
CA THR A 359 -8.43 -8.88 25.46
C THR A 359 -7.61 -9.19 26.72
N ARG A 360 -8.06 -8.80 27.92
CA ARG A 360 -7.37 -9.07 29.20
C ARG A 360 -7.28 -10.55 29.58
N PRO A 361 -8.28 -11.41 29.30
CA PRO A 361 -8.20 -12.82 29.65
C PRO A 361 -7.21 -13.64 28.82
N TYR A 362 -6.70 -13.09 27.70
CA TYR A 362 -5.87 -13.83 26.75
C TYR A 362 -4.39 -13.69 27.10
N ASP A 363 -3.72 -14.82 27.32
CA ASP A 363 -2.29 -14.91 27.64
C ASP A 363 -1.39 -15.10 26.39
N LYS A 364 -1.99 -15.45 25.25
CA LYS A 364 -1.34 -15.68 23.95
C LYS A 364 -2.08 -14.95 22.82
N SER A 365 -1.45 -14.84 21.65
CA SER A 365 -2.14 -14.38 20.45
C SER A 365 -3.24 -15.37 20.04
N GLY A 366 -4.23 -14.86 19.31
CA GLY A 366 -5.41 -15.63 18.94
C GLY A 366 -6.31 -14.87 17.99
N LEU A 367 -7.28 -15.57 17.41
CA LEU A 367 -8.28 -15.01 16.51
C LEU A 367 -9.61 -14.87 17.27
N ILE A 368 -10.15 -13.66 17.31
CA ILE A 368 -11.48 -13.33 17.80
C ILE A 368 -12.36 -13.08 16.58
N ARG A 369 -13.54 -13.68 16.56
CA ARG A 369 -14.57 -13.36 15.57
C ARG A 369 -15.76 -12.66 16.22
N ARG A 370 -16.30 -11.66 15.53
CA ARG A 370 -17.53 -10.95 15.90
C ARG A 370 -18.44 -10.74 14.71
N ASP A 371 -19.71 -11.06 14.91
CA ASP A 371 -20.76 -10.85 13.93
C ASP A 371 -21.69 -9.75 14.50
N LEU A 372 -21.79 -8.62 13.80
CA LEU A 372 -22.59 -7.45 14.18
C LEU A 372 -23.84 -7.36 13.31
N TYR A 373 -25.00 -7.13 13.95
CA TYR A 373 -26.31 -7.12 13.31
C TYR A 373 -26.92 -5.73 13.36
N LEU A 374 -27.20 -5.17 12.18
CA LEU A 374 -27.77 -3.85 12.03
C LEU A 374 -29.22 -3.97 11.55
N ASP A 375 -30.15 -3.34 12.27
CA ASP A 375 -31.57 -3.29 11.91
C ASP A 375 -31.80 -2.14 10.93
N LYS A 376 -32.52 -2.40 9.84
CA LYS A 376 -32.93 -1.32 8.94
C LYS A 376 -33.99 -0.48 9.64
N PHE A 377 -33.85 0.84 9.64
CA PHE A 377 -34.92 1.71 10.14
C PHE A 377 -36.20 1.45 9.34
N VAL A 378 -37.30 1.14 10.02
CA VAL A 378 -38.61 1.18 9.40
C VAL A 378 -39.14 2.60 9.57
N LEU A 379 -39.71 3.16 8.51
CA LEU A 379 -40.21 4.54 8.49
C LEU A 379 -41.15 4.88 9.66
N GLN A 380 -41.82 3.87 10.21
CA GLN A 380 -42.71 3.97 11.36
C GLN A 380 -41.97 4.34 12.66
N ASP A 381 -40.73 3.88 12.85
CA ASP A 381 -39.93 4.13 14.07
C ASP A 381 -39.49 5.60 14.19
N LEU A 382 -39.42 6.28 13.05
CA LEU A 382 -39.06 7.68 12.97
C LEU A 382 -40.26 8.62 13.16
N LEU A 383 -41.49 8.09 13.21
CA LEU A 383 -42.72 8.87 13.37
C LEU A 383 -43.31 8.71 14.79
N PRO A 384 -43.98 9.73 15.36
CA PRO A 384 -44.18 11.07 14.82
C PRO A 384 -42.89 11.90 14.83
N ILE A 385 -42.86 12.93 13.98
CA ILE A 385 -41.81 13.96 13.98
C ILE A 385 -42.47 15.29 14.27
N THR A 386 -41.91 16.06 15.20
CA THR A 386 -42.39 17.41 15.53
C THR A 386 -41.34 18.43 15.16
N LEU A 387 -41.73 19.42 14.36
CA LEU A 387 -40.88 20.48 13.84
C LEU A 387 -41.38 21.83 14.34
N TYR A 388 -40.55 22.57 15.07
CA TYR A 388 -40.93 23.82 15.71
C TYR A 388 -40.54 25.04 14.87
N PHE A 389 -41.32 26.11 15.00
CA PHE A 389 -41.18 27.37 14.28
C PHE A 389 -41.08 28.54 15.24
N ASP A 390 -40.32 29.53 14.80
CA ASP A 390 -40.35 30.83 15.45
C ASP A 390 -41.71 31.52 15.28
N ASN A 391 -41.91 32.58 16.06
CA ASN A 391 -43.11 33.38 16.00
C ASN A 391 -43.33 33.99 14.61
N ASP A 392 -44.55 33.86 14.12
CA ASP A 392 -45.06 34.43 12.88
C ASP A 392 -44.32 34.06 11.57
N LEU A 393 -43.46 33.05 11.63
CA LEU A 393 -42.82 32.47 10.45
C LEU A 393 -43.56 31.21 9.95
N PRO A 394 -43.57 30.97 8.62
CA PRO A 394 -42.97 31.78 7.55
C PRO A 394 -43.90 32.87 6.99
N ASP A 395 -43.29 33.84 6.30
CA ASP A 395 -43.93 35.00 5.64
C ASP A 395 -44.84 35.82 6.57
N ILE A 396 -44.20 36.69 7.36
CA ILE A 396 -44.85 37.62 8.31
C ILE A 396 -45.96 38.41 7.61
N ASP A 397 -47.11 38.55 8.28
CA ASP A 397 -48.31 39.28 7.81
C ASP A 397 -48.94 38.79 6.48
N SER A 398 -48.50 37.64 5.96
CA SER A 398 -49.04 37.09 4.72
C SER A 398 -50.44 36.47 4.92
N ARG A 399 -51.31 36.64 3.91
CA ARG A 399 -52.61 35.97 3.83
C ARG A 399 -52.60 34.75 2.90
N LYS A 400 -51.45 34.40 2.33
CA LYS A 400 -51.29 33.21 1.48
C LYS A 400 -51.20 31.97 2.34
N THR A 401 -51.75 30.86 1.86
CA THR A 401 -51.64 29.53 2.50
C THR A 401 -50.33 28.82 2.17
N THR A 402 -49.56 29.35 1.22
CA THR A 402 -48.30 28.77 0.71
C THR A 402 -47.13 29.74 0.88
N THR A 403 -45.92 29.21 0.93
CA THR A 403 -44.64 29.93 1.01
C THR A 403 -43.62 29.35 0.04
N LYS A 404 -42.59 30.13 -0.29
CA LYS A 404 -41.38 29.62 -0.97
C LYS A 404 -40.31 29.14 0.01
N ALA A 405 -40.45 29.43 1.29
CA ALA A 405 -39.47 29.06 2.31
C ALA A 405 -39.39 27.54 2.46
N LYS A 406 -38.18 27.07 2.80
CA LYS A 406 -37.92 25.70 3.22
C LYS A 406 -37.74 25.65 4.74
N TYR A 407 -38.10 24.54 5.38
CA TYR A 407 -38.04 24.43 6.84
C TYR A 407 -36.60 24.54 7.38
N GLY A 408 -35.62 23.99 6.68
CA GLY A 408 -34.20 24.04 7.07
C GLY A 408 -33.69 25.47 7.27
N ASP A 409 -34.11 26.40 6.42
CA ASP A 409 -33.76 27.82 6.52
C ASP A 409 -34.41 28.48 7.74
N LEU A 410 -35.68 28.14 7.99
CA LEU A 410 -36.47 28.68 9.11
C LEU A 410 -35.96 28.17 10.46
N VAL A 411 -35.62 26.89 10.57
CA VAL A 411 -35.11 26.32 11.83
C VAL A 411 -33.72 26.85 12.16
N SER A 412 -32.87 27.03 11.16
CA SER A 412 -31.55 27.66 11.34
C SER A 412 -31.69 29.10 11.87
N SER A 413 -32.63 29.86 11.30
CA SER A 413 -32.95 31.22 11.77
C SER A 413 -33.53 31.23 13.18
N TYR A 414 -34.34 30.22 13.53
CA TYR A 414 -34.96 30.08 14.84
C TYR A 414 -33.93 29.76 15.93
N LEU A 415 -32.96 28.89 15.65
CA LEU A 415 -31.89 28.53 16.59
C LEU A 415 -31.04 29.74 16.98
N ASN A 416 -30.79 30.66 16.05
CA ASN A 416 -30.07 31.92 16.32
C ASN A 416 -30.82 32.85 17.30
N ARG A 417 -32.12 32.62 17.54
CA ARG A 417 -32.91 33.39 18.51
C ARG A 417 -32.99 32.75 19.89
N LYS A 418 -32.35 31.61 20.13
CA LYS A 418 -32.33 30.93 21.44
C LYS A 418 -32.03 31.88 22.60
N GLU A 419 -30.97 32.66 22.49
CA GLU A 419 -30.58 33.61 23.56
C GLU A 419 -31.56 34.78 23.69
N VAL A 420 -32.19 35.23 22.60
CA VAL A 420 -33.25 36.24 22.65
C VAL A 420 -34.47 35.72 23.42
N TYR A 421 -34.85 34.45 23.21
CA TYR A 421 -35.95 33.81 23.93
C TYR A 421 -35.66 33.71 25.44
N LYS A 422 -34.44 33.30 25.80
CA LYS A 422 -33.98 33.26 27.20
C LYS A 422 -34.00 34.66 27.81
N GLU A 423 -33.44 35.66 27.13
CA GLU A 423 -33.40 37.03 27.65
C GLU A 423 -34.80 37.60 27.90
N LYS A 424 -35.69 37.52 26.90
CA LYS A 424 -37.03 38.13 26.97
C LYS A 424 -37.93 37.45 28.01
N PHE A 425 -37.80 36.15 28.23
CA PHE A 425 -38.64 35.42 29.19
C PHE A 425 -38.05 35.37 30.60
N ILE A 426 -36.75 35.07 30.72
CA ILE A 426 -36.10 34.71 31.99
C ILE A 426 -35.56 35.93 32.74
N LYS A 427 -35.04 36.95 32.04
CA LYS A 427 -34.43 38.14 32.68
C LYS A 427 -35.35 38.84 33.69
N PRO A 428 -36.68 38.96 33.46
CA PRO A 428 -37.58 39.56 34.44
C PRO A 428 -37.97 38.63 35.60
N LEU A 429 -37.54 37.37 35.63
CA LEU A 429 -37.84 36.44 36.72
C LEU A 429 -36.92 36.64 37.95
N PRO A 430 -37.40 36.29 39.15
CA PRO A 430 -36.58 36.16 40.35
C PRO A 430 -35.39 35.22 40.15
N LYS A 431 -34.23 35.53 40.75
CA LYS A 431 -32.96 34.79 40.52
C LYS A 431 -33.08 33.29 40.83
N ASN A 432 -33.85 32.91 41.84
CA ASN A 432 -34.12 31.53 42.27
C ASN A 432 -34.95 30.70 41.27
N GLU A 433 -35.61 31.32 40.29
CA GLU A 433 -36.39 30.61 39.26
C GLU A 433 -35.66 30.50 37.92
N ARG A 434 -34.60 31.29 37.70
CA ARG A 434 -33.93 31.40 36.39
C ARG A 434 -33.27 30.11 35.94
N ASP A 435 -32.67 29.36 36.86
CA ASP A 435 -31.88 28.16 36.53
C ASP A 435 -32.78 27.04 35.96
N THR A 436 -33.95 26.84 36.55
CA THR A 436 -34.95 25.88 36.06
C THR A 436 -35.40 26.21 34.65
N PHE A 437 -35.72 27.49 34.38
CA PHE A 437 -36.11 27.89 33.04
C PHE A 437 -34.94 27.79 32.06
N ASN A 438 -33.74 28.24 32.41
CA ASN A 438 -32.57 28.10 31.54
C ASN A 438 -32.39 26.65 31.06
N ASN A 439 -32.43 25.68 31.98
CA ASN A 439 -32.33 24.26 31.62
C ASN A 439 -33.48 23.81 30.69
N ASN A 440 -34.71 24.26 30.92
CA ASN A 440 -35.85 23.93 30.06
C ASN A 440 -35.70 24.48 28.63
N TYR A 441 -35.10 25.67 28.47
CA TYR A 441 -34.81 26.24 27.14
C TYR A 441 -33.70 25.48 26.44
N GLU A 442 -32.65 25.07 27.17
CA GLU A 442 -31.58 24.21 26.62
C GLU A 442 -32.16 22.88 26.12
N ILE A 443 -32.94 22.19 26.94
CA ILE A 443 -33.62 20.94 26.56
C ILE A 443 -34.51 21.14 25.34
N PHE A 444 -35.27 22.23 25.28
CA PHE A 444 -36.16 22.49 24.16
C PHE A 444 -35.40 22.75 22.86
N PHE A 445 -34.43 23.66 22.85
CA PHE A 445 -33.71 24.01 21.61
C PHE A 445 -32.78 22.87 21.16
N GLU A 446 -32.00 22.27 22.05
CA GLU A 446 -31.07 21.19 21.70
C GLU A 446 -31.82 19.86 21.45
N GLY A 447 -32.72 19.48 22.36
CA GLY A 447 -33.41 18.20 22.30
C GLY A 447 -34.60 18.19 21.34
N ASN A 448 -35.46 19.21 21.38
CA ASN A 448 -36.70 19.21 20.59
C ASN A 448 -36.53 19.89 19.22
N VAL A 449 -35.85 21.03 19.14
CA VAL A 449 -35.69 21.76 17.86
C VAL A 449 -34.61 21.11 16.99
N ILE A 450 -33.37 21.01 17.49
CA ILE A 450 -32.26 20.37 16.75
C ILE A 450 -32.54 18.87 16.60
N GLY A 451 -32.82 18.17 17.69
CA GLY A 451 -33.12 16.73 17.65
C GLY A 451 -34.32 16.39 16.75
N GLY A 452 -35.36 17.23 16.72
CA GLY A 452 -36.49 17.08 15.81
C GLY A 452 -36.09 17.19 14.33
N TYR A 453 -35.25 18.16 13.99
CA TYR A 453 -34.76 18.34 12.62
C TYR A 453 -33.77 17.24 12.18
N ASP A 454 -32.92 16.76 13.09
CA ASP A 454 -32.05 15.61 12.81
C ASP A 454 -32.83 14.31 12.61
N LYS A 455 -33.90 14.09 13.37
CA LYS A 455 -34.83 12.99 13.16
C LYS A 455 -35.51 13.10 11.80
N PHE A 456 -35.88 14.32 11.40
CA PHE A 456 -36.47 14.61 10.09
C PHE A 456 -35.55 14.33 8.91
N LYS A 457 -34.27 14.72 8.97
CA LYS A 457 -33.28 14.38 7.92
C LYS A 457 -33.12 12.86 7.76
N ARG A 458 -33.02 12.12 8.87
CA ARG A 458 -32.99 10.64 8.85
C ARG A 458 -34.24 10.03 8.25
N PHE A 459 -35.40 10.63 8.55
CA PHE A 459 -36.68 10.23 7.98
C PHE A 459 -36.72 10.43 6.47
N ILE A 460 -36.23 11.56 5.94
CA ILE A 460 -36.16 11.79 4.48
C ILE A 460 -35.36 10.70 3.79
N ASN A 461 -34.19 10.36 4.32
CA ASN A 461 -33.33 9.31 3.75
C ASN A 461 -34.03 7.95 3.77
N SER A 462 -34.71 7.61 4.88
CA SER A 462 -35.47 6.35 4.99
C SER A 462 -36.68 6.33 4.05
N LEU A 463 -37.36 7.47 3.88
CA LEU A 463 -38.48 7.64 2.95
C LEU A 463 -38.06 7.44 1.51
N LYS A 464 -36.92 8.05 1.11
CA LYS A 464 -36.34 7.88 -0.22
C LYS A 464 -36.10 6.40 -0.53
N GLN A 465 -35.45 5.68 0.38
CA GLN A 465 -35.20 4.25 0.21
C GLN A 465 -36.50 3.43 0.12
N GLU A 466 -37.54 3.74 0.89
CA GLU A 466 -38.83 3.06 0.78
C GLU A 466 -39.50 3.32 -0.58
N LEU A 467 -39.44 4.55 -1.09
CA LEU A 467 -39.97 4.92 -2.41
C LEU A 467 -39.18 4.30 -3.57
N GLU A 468 -37.85 4.22 -3.48
CA GLU A 468 -36.98 3.56 -4.46
C GLU A 468 -37.31 2.06 -4.62
N THR A 469 -37.80 1.41 -3.56
CA THR A 469 -38.28 0.02 -3.62
C THR A 469 -39.67 -0.15 -4.25
N GLY A 470 -40.28 0.94 -4.74
CA GLY A 470 -41.59 0.91 -5.41
C GLY A 470 -42.79 1.04 -4.48
N ASN A 471 -42.58 1.23 -3.17
CA ASN A 471 -43.68 1.37 -2.23
C ASN A 471 -44.38 2.72 -2.35
N LYS A 472 -45.69 2.76 -2.11
CA LYS A 472 -46.47 3.99 -2.00
C LYS A 472 -46.56 4.44 -0.55
N VAL A 473 -46.21 5.69 -0.26
CA VAL A 473 -46.21 6.26 1.09
C VAL A 473 -47.15 7.45 1.15
N GLU A 474 -47.97 7.50 2.20
CA GLU A 474 -48.86 8.63 2.49
C GLU A 474 -48.51 9.23 3.86
N LEU A 475 -48.26 10.54 3.86
CA LEU A 475 -47.90 11.33 5.03
C LEU A 475 -49.01 12.33 5.34
N ILE A 476 -49.27 12.52 6.63
CA ILE A 476 -50.17 13.54 7.15
C ILE A 476 -49.32 14.56 7.89
N LEU A 477 -49.37 15.81 7.45
CA LEU A 477 -48.70 16.94 8.08
C LEU A 477 -49.76 17.78 8.80
N LYS A 478 -49.61 17.90 10.12
CA LYS A 478 -50.50 18.70 10.95
C LYS A 478 -49.88 20.03 11.31
N GLY A 479 -50.48 21.13 10.89
CA GLY A 479 -50.00 22.49 11.16
C GLY A 479 -50.67 23.11 12.39
N TYR A 480 -49.88 23.72 13.27
CA TYR A 480 -50.34 24.38 14.48
C TYR A 480 -49.83 25.83 14.59
N ALA A 481 -50.60 26.69 15.25
CA ALA A 481 -50.22 28.06 15.56
C ALA A 481 -50.65 28.48 16.97
N SER A 482 -49.86 29.34 17.60
CA SER A 482 -50.17 29.94 18.90
C SER A 482 -51.35 30.94 18.80
N PRO A 483 -52.17 31.11 19.85
CA PRO A 483 -53.46 31.80 19.78
C PRO A 483 -53.40 33.35 19.69
N ARG A 484 -52.31 33.93 19.19
CA ARG A 484 -52.02 35.37 19.27
C ARG A 484 -52.77 36.21 18.23
N ALA A 485 -53.04 35.65 17.06
CA ALA A 485 -53.81 36.30 16.00
C ALA A 485 -55.25 35.77 15.88
N ASP A 486 -56.03 36.33 14.97
CA ASP A 486 -57.38 35.82 14.70
C ASP A 486 -57.36 34.38 14.16
N SER A 487 -58.50 33.68 14.26
CA SER A 487 -58.57 32.25 13.91
C SER A 487 -58.19 31.98 12.45
N LYS A 488 -58.59 32.89 11.54
CA LYS A 488 -58.33 32.76 10.10
C LYS A 488 -56.86 32.97 9.80
N TYR A 489 -56.22 33.96 10.43
CA TYR A 489 -54.79 34.17 10.29
C TYR A 489 -53.98 32.96 10.80
N ASN A 490 -54.26 32.48 12.02
CA ASN A 490 -53.55 31.34 12.60
C ASN A 490 -53.71 30.05 11.79
N LEU A 491 -54.90 29.80 11.24
CA LEU A 491 -55.12 28.67 10.32
C LEU A 491 -54.25 28.81 9.07
N THR A 492 -54.21 30.00 8.47
CA THR A 492 -53.42 30.28 7.28
C THR A 492 -51.91 30.15 7.57
N LEU A 493 -51.45 30.62 8.73
CA LEU A 493 -50.06 30.46 9.18
C LEU A 493 -49.70 28.99 9.41
N GLY A 494 -50.60 28.20 10.00
CA GLY A 494 -50.44 26.75 10.12
C GLY A 494 -50.24 26.07 8.77
N GLN A 495 -51.05 26.42 7.77
CA GLN A 495 -50.93 25.91 6.39
C GLN A 495 -49.60 26.31 5.74
N ARG A 496 -49.13 27.55 5.96
CA ARG A 496 -47.81 27.98 5.47
C ARG A 496 -46.67 27.18 6.08
N ARG A 497 -46.74 26.87 7.38
CA ARG A 497 -45.75 26.03 8.06
C ARG A 497 -45.72 24.62 7.49
N VAL A 498 -46.90 24.02 7.28
CA VAL A 498 -47.01 22.71 6.60
C VAL A 498 -46.41 22.79 5.20
N ASN A 499 -46.69 23.86 4.45
CA ASN A 499 -46.12 24.06 3.13
C ASN A 499 -44.59 24.23 3.14
N ALA A 500 -44.01 24.90 4.14
CA ALA A 500 -42.55 24.97 4.29
C ALA A 500 -41.90 23.61 4.56
N VAL A 501 -42.51 22.78 5.40
CA VAL A 501 -42.05 21.39 5.63
C VAL A 501 -42.21 20.55 4.36
N LYS A 502 -43.30 20.75 3.61
CA LYS A 502 -43.49 20.09 2.31
C LYS A 502 -42.43 20.51 1.29
N ASN A 503 -42.08 21.80 1.24
CA ASN A 503 -41.00 22.29 0.38
C ASN A 503 -39.66 21.66 0.78
N GLU A 504 -39.38 21.57 2.09
CA GLU A 504 -38.19 20.87 2.57
C GLU A 504 -38.18 19.40 2.12
N LEU A 505 -39.28 18.65 2.33
CA LEU A 505 -39.40 17.26 1.91
C LEU A 505 -39.16 17.07 0.40
N ILE A 506 -39.79 17.88 -0.44
CA ILE A 506 -39.75 17.70 -1.90
C ILE A 506 -38.40 18.14 -2.50
N PHE A 507 -37.79 19.18 -1.93
CA PHE A 507 -36.61 19.83 -2.48
C PHE A 507 -35.36 19.64 -1.59
N TYR A 508 -35.37 18.62 -0.74
CA TYR A 508 -34.19 18.19 0.02
C TYR A 508 -33.15 17.62 -0.96
N ASP A 509 -31.86 17.88 -0.69
CA ASP A 509 -30.68 17.32 -1.38
C ASP A 509 -30.90 16.97 -2.87
N ASN A 510 -30.86 17.97 -3.75
CA ASN A 510 -31.05 17.85 -5.22
C ASN A 510 -32.45 17.47 -5.74
N GLU A 511 -33.51 17.65 -4.95
CA GLU A 511 -34.92 17.41 -5.36
C GLU A 511 -35.29 15.93 -5.55
N ASP A 512 -34.60 15.03 -4.85
CA ASP A 512 -34.73 13.58 -5.02
C ASP A 512 -36.15 13.02 -4.78
N LEU A 513 -36.97 13.70 -3.97
CA LEU A 513 -38.34 13.24 -3.68
C LEU A 513 -39.41 13.79 -4.62
N LYS A 514 -39.04 14.74 -5.49
CA LYS A 514 -39.98 15.44 -6.38
C LYS A 514 -40.63 14.52 -7.42
N SER A 515 -39.85 13.59 -7.98
CA SER A 515 -40.35 12.60 -8.94
C SER A 515 -41.41 11.68 -8.32
N TYR A 516 -41.17 11.21 -7.09
CA TYR A 516 -42.10 10.36 -6.34
C TYR A 516 -43.37 11.10 -5.94
N PHE A 517 -43.26 12.38 -5.59
CA PHE A 517 -44.42 13.23 -5.33
C PHE A 517 -45.26 13.45 -6.60
N ASN A 518 -44.62 13.78 -7.72
CA ASN A 518 -45.31 14.03 -8.99
C ASN A 518 -46.00 12.78 -9.58
N SER A 519 -45.41 11.60 -9.37
CA SER A 519 -46.01 10.32 -9.79
C SER A 519 -47.16 9.86 -8.89
N GLY A 520 -47.38 10.51 -7.73
CA GLY A 520 -48.36 10.10 -6.73
C GLY A 520 -47.95 8.89 -5.88
N GLN A 521 -46.67 8.49 -5.96
CA GLN A 521 -46.09 7.45 -5.12
C GLN A 521 -45.82 7.97 -3.70
N LEU A 522 -45.49 9.25 -3.55
CA LEU A 522 -45.49 9.97 -2.28
C LEU A 522 -46.70 10.90 -2.23
N VAL A 523 -47.63 10.63 -1.32
CA VAL A 523 -48.81 11.47 -1.06
C VAL A 523 -48.61 12.24 0.24
N ILE A 524 -48.86 13.55 0.22
CA ILE A 524 -48.73 14.43 1.38
C ILE A 524 -50.05 15.16 1.60
N THR A 525 -50.70 14.88 2.72
CA THR A 525 -51.98 15.45 3.13
C THR A 525 -51.76 16.50 4.22
N ASP A 526 -52.28 17.70 4.03
CA ASP A 526 -52.23 18.81 5.00
C ASP A 526 -53.50 18.79 5.88
N ILE A 527 -53.31 18.79 7.19
CA ILE A 527 -54.38 19.01 8.17
C ILE A 527 -53.95 20.13 9.12
N SER A 528 -54.26 21.37 8.77
CA SER A 528 -53.95 22.52 9.61
C SER A 528 -55.11 22.88 10.55
N PHE A 529 -54.77 23.10 11.82
CA PHE A 529 -55.70 23.53 12.84
C PHE A 529 -55.30 24.95 13.24
N GLY A 530 -56.23 25.91 13.21
CA GLY A 530 -55.94 27.28 13.65
C GLY A 530 -55.65 27.36 15.15
N LYS A 531 -56.20 28.36 15.85
CA LYS A 531 -56.04 28.45 17.31
C LYS A 531 -56.90 27.45 18.12
N GLU A 532 -57.71 26.63 17.45
CA GLU A 532 -58.77 25.81 18.05
C GLU A 532 -58.24 24.66 18.92
N LEU A 533 -56.98 24.25 18.72
CA LEU A 533 -56.33 23.19 19.51
C LEU A 533 -55.30 23.71 20.51
N ALA A 534 -55.09 25.04 20.61
CA ALA A 534 -54.16 25.59 21.59
C ALA A 534 -54.71 25.38 23.01
N PRO A 535 -53.89 24.88 23.96
CA PRO A 535 -54.33 24.73 25.35
C PRO A 535 -54.81 26.07 25.95
N PRO A 536 -55.85 26.06 26.80
CA PRO A 536 -56.44 27.29 27.35
C PRO A 536 -55.47 28.10 28.24
N ASP A 537 -54.38 27.49 28.70
CA ASP A 537 -53.33 28.12 29.50
C ASP A 537 -52.21 28.79 28.67
N VAL A 538 -52.33 28.79 27.33
CA VAL A 538 -51.41 29.52 26.43
C VAL A 538 -51.90 30.94 26.20
N VAL A 539 -51.09 31.93 26.60
CA VAL A 539 -51.43 33.35 26.51
C VAL A 539 -51.46 33.83 25.04
N GLY A 540 -52.60 34.35 24.59
CA GLY A 540 -52.79 34.92 23.25
C GLY A 540 -52.77 36.46 23.19
N ASN A 541 -52.47 37.15 24.30
CA ASN A 541 -52.50 38.61 24.33
C ASN A 541 -51.36 39.21 23.48
N LEU A 542 -51.71 40.09 22.53
CA LEU A 542 -50.75 40.77 21.65
C LEU A 542 -49.77 41.65 22.43
N ASP A 543 -50.22 42.27 23.53
CA ASP A 543 -49.43 43.20 24.34
C ASP A 543 -48.50 42.49 25.33
N ASP A 544 -48.72 41.20 25.61
CA ASP A 544 -47.88 40.37 26.48
C ASP A 544 -46.96 39.48 25.65
N GLU A 545 -45.97 40.08 25.00
CA GLU A 545 -45.00 39.34 24.17
C GLU A 545 -44.21 38.32 24.98
N ARG A 546 -43.95 38.62 26.25
CA ARG A 546 -43.19 37.74 27.15
C ARG A 546 -43.88 36.38 27.25
N ASN A 547 -45.18 36.35 27.52
CA ASN A 547 -45.91 35.09 27.65
C ASN A 547 -46.48 34.54 26.35
N SER A 548 -46.79 35.40 25.36
CA SER A 548 -47.40 34.96 24.09
C SER A 548 -46.39 34.54 23.02
N ILE A 549 -45.14 35.00 23.10
CA ILE A 549 -44.08 34.66 22.15
C ILE A 549 -43.01 33.83 22.84
N TYR A 550 -42.39 34.40 23.87
CA TYR A 550 -41.11 33.91 24.36
C TYR A 550 -41.25 32.74 25.34
N ASN A 551 -42.41 32.55 25.96
CA ASN A 551 -42.71 31.39 26.81
C ASN A 551 -42.68 30.07 26.01
N LEU A 552 -42.03 29.04 26.56
CA LEU A 552 -41.94 27.72 25.93
C LEU A 552 -43.32 27.08 25.67
N LYS A 553 -44.35 27.37 26.47
CA LYS A 553 -45.71 26.89 26.19
C LYS A 553 -46.23 27.42 24.85
N ALA A 554 -46.05 28.71 24.60
CA ALA A 554 -46.42 29.32 23.32
C ALA A 554 -45.53 28.85 22.16
N ALA A 555 -44.22 28.67 22.41
CA ALA A 555 -43.28 28.14 21.43
C ALA A 555 -43.64 26.72 20.98
N LYS A 556 -44.08 25.87 21.91
CA LYS A 556 -44.49 24.49 21.61
C LYS A 556 -45.75 24.40 20.75
N GLU A 557 -46.61 25.42 20.75
CA GLU A 557 -47.78 25.50 19.85
C GLU A 557 -47.44 25.89 18.41
N ARG A 558 -46.23 26.39 18.17
CA ARG A 558 -45.76 26.74 16.83
C ARG A 558 -45.03 25.56 16.23
N ARG A 559 -45.79 24.54 15.80
CA ARG A 559 -45.23 23.28 15.31
C ARG A 559 -45.92 22.73 14.08
N VAL A 560 -45.22 21.84 13.38
CA VAL A 560 -45.79 20.89 12.43
C VAL A 560 -45.50 19.48 12.93
N GLU A 561 -46.50 18.61 12.91
CA GLU A 561 -46.33 17.18 13.21
C GLU A 561 -46.47 16.35 11.94
N ILE A 562 -45.50 15.47 11.69
CA ILE A 562 -45.51 14.54 10.57
C ILE A 562 -45.91 13.17 11.10
N LEU A 563 -46.93 12.58 10.47
CA LEU A 563 -47.51 11.29 10.79
C LEU A 563 -47.60 10.43 9.52
N ARG A 564 -47.60 9.11 9.68
CA ARG A 564 -47.96 8.19 8.60
C ARG A 564 -49.49 8.09 8.55
N ALA A 565 -50.08 8.13 7.37
CA ALA A 565 -51.47 7.74 7.24
C ALA A 565 -51.59 6.22 7.50
N SER A 566 -52.47 5.83 8.44
CA SER A 566 -52.80 4.43 8.64
C SER A 566 -53.49 3.88 7.39
N ARG A 567 -53.01 2.75 6.84
CA ARG A 567 -53.81 1.96 5.89
C ARG A 567 -55.02 1.40 6.64
N ASN A 568 -56.17 2.06 6.55
CA ASN A 568 -57.43 1.38 6.83
C ASN A 568 -57.68 0.35 5.72
N ASN A 569 -57.37 -0.91 6.00
CA ASN A 569 -57.86 -2.05 5.23
C ASN A 569 -59.39 -2.16 5.38
N ASN A 570 -60.14 -1.27 4.75
CA ASN A 570 -61.57 -1.50 4.53
C ASN A 570 -61.73 -2.42 3.32
N LYS A 571 -61.78 -3.73 3.63
CA LYS A 571 -62.45 -4.73 2.80
C LYS A 571 -63.84 -4.22 2.41
N ARG A 572 -64.06 -4.03 1.11
CA ARG A 572 -65.34 -4.07 0.37
C ARG A 572 -64.93 -3.96 -1.11
N ASN A 573 -65.03 -5.00 -1.93
CA ASN A 573 -66.26 -5.70 -2.26
C ASN A 573 -66.05 -7.20 -2.56
N ASN A 574 -66.98 -8.00 -2.04
CA ASN A 574 -67.47 -9.27 -2.60
C ASN A 574 -68.60 -8.95 -3.62
N PRO A 575 -69.14 -9.91 -4.39
CA PRO A 575 -68.80 -11.34 -4.47
C PRO A 575 -68.07 -11.75 -5.75
#